data_AF-A0AB39BEN0-F1
#
_entry.id   AF-A0AB39BEN0-F1
#
_cell.length_a   1.000
_cell.length_b   1.000
_cell.length_c   1.000
_cell.angle_alpha   90.00
_cell.angle_beta   90.00
_cell.angle_gamma   90.00
#
_symmetry.space_group_name_H-M   'P 1'
#
loop_
_entity.id
_entity.type
_entity.pdbx_description
1 polymer ?
#
loop_
_entity_poly.entity_id
_entity_poly.type
_entity_poly.pdbx_seq_one_letter_code
_entity_poly.pdbx_strand_id
1 'polypeptide(L)'
;MGVETETVRPAAWVGAMHLSDRIVVTGTVLVLRDIRLRRSDLPVRFDEARLLVSPTPESAMEYASALSAAYARQAPYAAPDGVDEHWRIHSMAQHVAARIDANYPGRA
;
A
#
# COMPACT_ATOMS: atom_id res chain seq x y z
N MET A 1 -25.72 3.22 11.55
CA MET A 1 -24.39 2.81 12.05
C MET A 1 -23.39 3.82 11.54
N GLY A 2 -22.85 4.67 12.41
CA GLY A 2 -21.81 5.62 12.03
C GLY A 2 -20.58 4.84 11.61
N VAL A 3 -20.08 5.09 10.41
CA VAL A 3 -18.73 4.67 10.03
C VAL A 3 -17.82 5.59 10.83
N GLU A 4 -17.37 5.16 12.00
CA GLU A 4 -16.22 5.79 12.64
C GLU A 4 -15.05 5.61 11.66
N THR A 5 -14.80 6.63 10.84
CA THR A 5 -13.56 6.73 10.10
C THR A 5 -12.46 6.92 11.12
N GLU A 6 -11.90 5.81 11.61
CA GLU A 6 -10.67 5.81 12.38
C GLU A 6 -9.66 6.64 11.58
N THR A 7 -9.35 7.83 12.09
CA THR A 7 -8.54 8.79 11.38
C THR A 7 -7.10 8.35 11.52
N VAL A 8 -6.66 7.49 10.61
CA VAL A 8 -5.27 7.05 10.53
C VAL A 8 -4.40 8.28 10.27
N ARG A 9 -3.64 8.71 11.29
CA ARG A 9 -2.69 9.83 11.13
C ARG A 9 -1.44 9.32 10.41
N PRO A 10 -1.10 9.87 9.23
CA PRO A 10 0.14 9.51 8.56
C PRO A 10 1.36 9.87 9.41
N ALA A 11 2.42 9.09 9.28
CA ALA A 11 3.70 9.38 9.90
C ALA A 11 4.28 10.71 9.37
N ALA A 12 5.11 11.37 10.18
CA ALA A 12 5.64 12.69 9.86
C ALA A 12 6.42 12.73 8.54
N TRP A 13 7.12 11.64 8.20
CA TRP A 13 7.84 11.52 6.94
C TRP A 13 6.90 11.58 5.73
N VAL A 14 5.70 10.98 5.80
CA VAL A 14 4.71 11.12 4.73
C VAL A 14 4.36 12.58 4.50
N GLY A 15 4.25 13.38 5.56
CA GLY A 15 3.99 14.82 5.45
C GLY A 15 5.11 15.60 4.74
N ALA A 16 6.33 15.11 4.79
CA ALA A 16 7.52 15.72 4.18
C ALA A 16 7.76 15.32 2.71
N MET A 17 7.06 14.30 2.20
CA MET A 17 7.12 13.91 0.78
C MET A 17 6.51 14.98 -0.13
N HIS A 18 6.89 14.97 -1.41
CA HIS A 18 6.23 15.77 -2.42
C HIS A 18 4.72 15.47 -2.48
N LEU A 19 3.88 16.49 -2.70
CA LEU A 19 2.41 16.35 -2.63
C LEU A 19 1.88 15.26 -3.57
N SER A 20 2.42 15.14 -4.79
CA SER A 20 2.02 14.08 -5.73
C SER A 20 2.27 12.68 -5.16
N ASP A 21 3.41 12.49 -4.49
CA ASP A 21 3.78 11.19 -3.95
C ASP A 21 2.96 10.87 -2.69
N ARG A 22 2.63 11.89 -1.89
CA ARG A 22 1.68 11.76 -0.78
C ARG A 22 0.31 11.27 -1.24
N ILE A 23 -0.20 11.83 -2.35
CA ILE A 23 -1.46 11.41 -2.97
C ILE A 23 -1.34 9.96 -3.44
N VAL A 24 -0.23 9.59 -4.08
CA VAL A 24 0.01 8.21 -4.55
C VAL A 24 0.01 7.21 -3.40
N VAL A 25 0.77 7.48 -2.32
CA VAL A 25 0.82 6.58 -1.15
C VAL A 25 -0.55 6.47 -0.50
N THR A 26 -1.22 7.60 -0.27
CA THR A 26 -2.55 7.62 0.38
C THR A 26 -3.61 6.92 -0.49
N GLY A 27 -3.65 7.23 -1.78
CA GLY A 27 -4.56 6.58 -2.73
C GLY A 27 -4.31 5.08 -2.82
N THR A 28 -3.04 4.66 -2.74
CA THR A 28 -2.69 3.24 -2.70
C THR A 28 -3.26 2.55 -1.46
N VAL A 29 -3.10 3.16 -0.28
CA VAL A 29 -3.70 2.63 0.95
C VAL A 29 -5.21 2.49 0.84
N LEU A 30 -5.90 3.48 0.27
CA LEU A 30 -7.36 3.40 0.10
C LEU A 30 -7.79 2.24 -0.80
N VAL A 31 -7.09 2.02 -1.91
CA VAL A 31 -7.39 0.89 -2.82
C VAL A 31 -7.09 -0.45 -2.16
N LEU A 32 -5.94 -0.59 -1.49
CA LEU A 32 -5.58 -1.82 -0.79
C LEU A 32 -6.55 -2.13 0.35
N ARG A 33 -7.04 -1.09 1.06
CA ARG A 33 -8.09 -1.21 2.07
C ARG A 33 -9.39 -1.74 1.44
N ASP A 34 -9.84 -1.18 0.33
CA ASP A 34 -11.05 -1.65 -0.35
C ASP A 34 -10.93 -3.14 -0.71
N ILE A 35 -9.81 -3.53 -1.31
CA ILE A 35 -9.55 -4.94 -1.67
C ILE A 35 -9.60 -5.82 -0.42
N ARG A 36 -8.88 -5.45 0.66
CA ARG A 36 -8.89 -6.20 1.92
C ARG A 36 -10.27 -6.31 2.55
N LEU A 37 -11.09 -5.26 2.47
CA LEU A 37 -12.43 -5.26 3.04
C LEU A 37 -13.41 -6.08 2.19
N ARG A 38 -13.29 -6.06 0.87
CA ARG A 38 -14.14 -6.87 -0.02
C ARG A 38 -13.72 -8.32 -0.11
N ARG A 39 -12.44 -8.65 0.17
CA ARG A 39 -11.88 -10.00 0.00
C ARG A 39 -11.39 -10.63 1.29
N SER A 40 -12.11 -11.64 1.73
CA SER A 40 -11.73 -12.53 2.83
C SER A 40 -10.80 -13.67 2.40
N ASP A 41 -10.67 -13.92 1.10
CA ASP A 41 -9.96 -15.04 0.46
C ASP A 41 -8.53 -14.68 -0.01
N LEU A 42 -7.97 -13.56 0.49
CA LEU A 42 -6.64 -13.12 0.09
C LEU A 42 -5.56 -14.16 0.43
N PRO A 43 -4.68 -14.54 -0.53
CA PRO A 43 -3.62 -15.53 -0.30
C PRO A 43 -2.66 -15.13 0.82
N VAL A 44 -2.39 -13.82 0.94
CA VAL A 44 -1.53 -13.25 1.97
C VAL A 44 -2.28 -12.10 2.63
N ARG A 45 -2.53 -12.22 3.93
CA ARG A 45 -3.14 -11.12 4.68
C ARG A 45 -2.15 -9.97 4.79
N PHE A 46 -2.66 -8.74 4.68
CA PHE A 46 -1.87 -7.53 4.82
C PHE A 46 -2.65 -6.47 5.60
N ASP A 47 -1.90 -5.53 6.19
CA ASP A 47 -2.40 -4.29 6.77
C ASP A 47 -1.87 -3.11 5.96
N GLU A 48 -2.72 -2.54 5.11
CA GLU A 48 -2.37 -1.41 4.25
C GLU A 48 -1.96 -0.16 5.03
N ALA A 49 -2.45 0.00 6.27
CA ALA A 49 -2.21 1.21 7.06
C ALA A 49 -0.71 1.36 7.38
N ARG A 50 0.03 0.24 7.46
CA ARG A 50 1.49 0.23 7.64
C ARG A 50 2.23 1.07 6.61
N LEU A 51 1.71 1.23 5.40
CA LEU A 51 2.32 2.10 4.38
C LEU A 51 2.29 3.60 4.76
N LEU A 52 1.36 4.01 5.63
CA LEU A 52 1.21 5.39 6.10
C LEU A 52 1.73 5.60 7.52
N VAL A 53 1.58 4.61 8.41
CA VAL A 53 1.83 4.78 9.86
C VAL A 53 3.16 4.20 10.32
N SER A 54 3.90 3.52 9.44
CA SER A 54 5.22 3.01 9.80
C SER A 54 6.09 4.15 10.34
N PRO A 55 6.84 3.91 11.43
CA PRO A 55 7.57 4.96 12.14
C PRO A 55 8.63 5.60 11.25
N THR A 56 9.11 4.87 10.23
CA THR A 56 10.17 5.31 9.36
C THR A 56 9.88 4.99 7.88
N PRO A 57 10.42 5.76 6.91
CA PRO A 57 10.30 5.43 5.49
C PRO A 57 10.78 4.01 5.14
N GLU A 58 11.84 3.57 5.80
CA GLU A 58 12.53 2.30 5.55
C GLU A 58 11.60 1.13 5.88
N SER A 59 10.99 1.14 7.08
CA SER A 59 10.02 0.13 7.48
C SER A 59 8.76 0.11 6.60
N ALA A 60 8.34 1.25 6.07
CA ALA A 60 7.24 1.33 5.09
C ALA A 60 7.63 0.70 3.74
N MET A 61 8.84 0.97 3.28
CA MET A 61 9.37 0.46 2.01
C MET A 61 9.67 -1.03 2.07
N GLU A 62 10.26 -1.53 3.15
CA GLU A 62 10.44 -2.96 3.41
C GLU A 62 9.09 -3.68 3.35
N TYR A 63 8.08 -3.12 4.02
CA TYR A 63 6.73 -3.67 4.01
C TYR A 63 6.10 -3.66 2.61
N ALA A 64 6.20 -2.54 1.88
CA ALA A 64 5.72 -2.41 0.51
C ALA A 64 6.40 -3.42 -0.44
N SER A 65 7.71 -3.59 -0.30
CA SER A 65 8.50 -4.53 -1.09
C SER A 65 8.13 -5.98 -0.78
N ALA A 66 7.97 -6.32 0.51
CA ALA A 66 7.53 -7.63 0.95
C ALA A 66 6.13 -7.97 0.45
N LEU A 67 5.19 -7.01 0.53
CA LEU A 67 3.83 -7.17 0.01
C LEU A 67 3.85 -7.37 -1.52
N SER A 68 4.63 -6.57 -2.23
CA SER A 68 4.79 -6.70 -3.67
C SER A 68 5.32 -8.09 -4.06
N ALA A 69 6.36 -8.57 -3.38
CA ALA A 69 6.94 -9.89 -3.62
C ALA A 69 5.97 -11.04 -3.31
N ALA A 70 5.18 -10.90 -2.24
CA ALA A 70 4.17 -11.88 -1.85
C ALA A 70 3.08 -12.08 -2.92
N TYR A 71 2.72 -11.01 -3.63
CA TYR A 71 1.69 -11.03 -4.67
C TYR A 71 2.20 -11.24 -6.10
N ALA A 72 3.50 -11.08 -6.35
CA ALA A 72 4.11 -11.12 -7.69
C ALA A 72 3.87 -12.42 -8.48
N ARG A 73 3.61 -13.54 -7.80
CA ARG A 73 3.48 -14.89 -8.40
C ARG A 73 2.17 -15.58 -8.07
N GLN A 74 1.20 -14.86 -7.54
CA GLN A 74 -0.12 -15.43 -7.26
C GLN A 74 -0.86 -15.68 -8.57
N ALA A 75 -1.71 -16.70 -8.59
CA ALA A 75 -2.58 -16.96 -9.74
C ALA A 75 -3.51 -15.75 -9.97
N PRO A 76 -3.79 -15.32 -11.22
CA PRO A 76 -4.62 -14.15 -11.47
C PRO A 76 -5.99 -14.24 -10.79
N TYR A 77 -6.48 -13.12 -10.28
CA TYR A 77 -7.82 -13.00 -9.74
C TYR A 77 -8.54 -11.81 -10.36
N ALA A 78 -9.58 -12.07 -11.15
CA ALA A 78 -10.34 -11.03 -11.81
C ALA A 78 -11.22 -10.25 -10.81
N ALA A 79 -10.96 -8.95 -10.66
CA ALA A 79 -11.88 -8.05 -9.97
C ALA A 79 -13.16 -7.80 -10.78
N PRO A 80 -14.19 -7.18 -10.16
CA PRO A 80 -15.41 -6.75 -10.87
C PRO A 80 -15.15 -5.81 -12.06
N ASP A 81 -14.04 -5.06 -12.05
CA ASP A 81 -13.62 -4.19 -13.14
C ASP A 81 -12.78 -4.90 -14.22
N GLY A 82 -12.62 -6.22 -14.11
CA GLY A 82 -11.90 -7.06 -15.06
C GLY A 82 -10.38 -7.02 -14.92
N VAL A 83 -9.84 -6.25 -13.97
CA VAL A 83 -8.39 -6.17 -13.72
C VAL A 83 -7.97 -7.26 -12.74
N ASP A 84 -6.78 -7.82 -12.93
CA ASP A 84 -6.20 -8.76 -11.97
C ASP A 84 -5.84 -8.05 -10.65
N GLU A 85 -6.50 -8.42 -9.56
CA GLU A 85 -6.27 -7.83 -8.25
C GLU A 85 -4.94 -8.23 -7.64
N HIS A 86 -4.44 -9.42 -7.90
CA HIS A 86 -3.13 -9.83 -7.36
C HIS A 86 -2.03 -9.04 -8.03
N TRP A 87 -2.12 -8.88 -9.35
CA TRP A 87 -1.27 -7.95 -10.10
C TRP A 87 -1.39 -6.51 -9.57
N ARG A 88 -2.62 -6.02 -9.32
CA ARG A 88 -2.86 -4.68 -8.77
C ARG A 88 -2.16 -4.48 -7.42
N ILE A 89 -2.33 -5.42 -6.47
CA ILE A 89 -1.67 -5.35 -5.15
C ILE A 89 -0.15 -5.31 -5.34
N HIS A 90 0.38 -6.22 -6.16
CA HIS A 90 1.81 -6.29 -6.48
C HIS A 90 2.34 -4.96 -7.02
N SER A 91 1.72 -4.42 -8.07
CA SER A 91 2.18 -3.23 -8.78
C SER A 91 2.00 -1.96 -7.95
N MET A 92 0.93 -1.83 -7.19
CA MET A 92 0.71 -0.66 -6.33
C MET A 92 1.70 -0.66 -5.15
N ALA A 93 1.94 -1.81 -4.54
CA ALA A 93 2.94 -1.93 -3.48
C ALA A 93 4.36 -1.63 -4.01
N GLN A 94 4.70 -2.13 -5.20
CA GLN A 94 5.97 -1.79 -5.87
C GLN A 94 6.09 -0.30 -6.15
N HIS A 95 5.01 0.32 -6.64
CA HIS A 95 5.00 1.74 -6.95
C HIS A 95 5.19 2.60 -5.69
N VAL A 96 4.55 2.22 -4.58
CA VAL A 96 4.75 2.89 -3.28
C VAL A 96 6.21 2.78 -2.83
N ALA A 97 6.83 1.60 -2.89
CA ALA A 97 8.23 1.43 -2.54
C ALA A 97 9.13 2.38 -3.35
N ALA A 98 8.91 2.46 -4.67
CA ALA A 98 9.67 3.36 -5.54
C ALA A 98 9.47 4.85 -5.20
N ARG A 99 8.26 5.27 -4.78
CA ARG A 99 8.01 6.67 -4.35
C ARG A 99 8.68 7.00 -3.03
N ILE A 100 8.71 6.04 -2.10
CA ILE A 100 9.40 6.22 -0.82
C ILE A 100 10.90 6.37 -1.08
N ASP A 101 11.51 5.48 -1.86
CA ASP A 101 12.94 5.54 -2.21
C ASP A 101 13.30 6.86 -2.92
N ALA A 102 12.47 7.33 -3.85
CA ALA A 102 12.69 8.61 -4.53
C ALA A 102 12.69 9.82 -3.58
N ASN A 103 11.92 9.78 -2.49
CA ASN A 103 11.89 10.85 -1.47
C ASN A 103 12.96 10.66 -0.39
N TYR A 104 13.46 9.43 -0.19
CA TYR A 104 14.39 9.05 0.87
C TYR A 104 15.48 8.08 0.38
N PRO A 105 16.31 8.48 -0.59
CA PRO A 105 17.23 7.57 -1.26
C PRO A 105 18.29 7.01 -0.29
N GLY A 106 18.61 5.72 -0.45
CA GLY A 106 19.70 5.07 0.28
C GLY A 106 19.41 4.86 1.77
N ARG A 107 18.15 4.99 2.19
CA ARG A 107 17.72 4.56 3.52
C ARG A 107 17.16 3.15 3.55
N ALA A 108 17.04 2.48 2.40
CA ALA A 108 16.65 1.06 2.29
C ALA A 108 17.58 0.11 3.04
#